data_AF-A0A1V9DDF5-F1
#
_entry.id   AF-A0A1V9DDF5-F1
#
_cell.length_a   1.000
_cell.length_b   1.000
_cell.length_c   1.000
_cell.angle_alpha   90.00
_cell.angle_beta   90.00
_cell.angle_gamma   90.00
#
_symmetry.space_group_name_H-M   'P 1'
#
loop_
_entity.id
_entity.type
_entity.pdbx_description
1 polymer ?
#
loop_
_entity_poly.entity_id
_entity_poly.type
_entity_poly.pdbx_seq_one_letter_code
_entity_poly.pdbx_strand_id
1 'polypeptide(L)'
;MTRLCLALLAGLLLALALTGWRGAQLREVQRANAALAADLASRDQIIVRLREQAQMNAMREAALREQQSRASRLALNRERQIARETDARQALRQWSAAALPDDVIRLHSRPAFDNPRDYLGWLSARDQLSSAGQPPADAGRSGGR
;
A
#
# COMPACT_ATOMS: atom_id res chain seq x y z
N MET A 1 -72.67 -18.41 65.11
CA MET A 1 -72.58 -19.20 63.86
C MET A 1 -72.49 -18.27 62.63
N THR A 2 -73.51 -17.47 62.32
CA THR A 2 -73.53 -16.58 61.13
C THR A 2 -72.39 -15.53 61.08
N ARG A 3 -72.05 -14.89 62.21
CA ARG A 3 -70.95 -13.90 62.28
C ARG A 3 -69.57 -14.49 61.95
N LEU A 4 -69.33 -15.75 62.34
CA LEU A 4 -68.08 -16.47 62.03
C LEU A 4 -68.01 -16.85 60.55
N CYS A 5 -69.11 -17.32 59.96
CA CYS A 5 -69.19 -17.60 58.53
C CYS A 5 -68.88 -16.35 57.69
N LEU A 6 -69.42 -15.19 58.08
CA LEU A 6 -69.18 -13.92 57.38
C LEU A 6 -67.71 -13.47 57.49
N ALA A 7 -67.08 -13.63 58.66
CA ALA A 7 -65.68 -13.28 58.85
C ALA A 7 -64.73 -14.15 57.99
N LEU A 8 -65.01 -15.46 57.90
CA LEU A 8 -64.24 -16.37 57.04
C LEU A 8 -64.42 -16.06 55.56
N LEU A 9 -65.66 -15.75 55.13
CA LEU A 9 -65.94 -15.34 53.76
C LEU A 9 -65.23 -14.04 53.39
N ALA A 10 -65.25 -13.05 54.29
CA ALA A 10 -64.54 -11.80 54.10
C ALA A 10 -63.03 -12.01 53.99
N GLY A 11 -62.45 -12.86 54.85
CA GLY A 11 -61.02 -13.22 54.79
C GLY A 11 -60.64 -13.92 53.49
N LEU A 12 -61.48 -14.84 53.00
CA LEU A 12 -61.27 -15.53 51.72
C LEU A 12 -61.31 -14.56 50.54
N LEU A 13 -62.28 -13.64 50.53
CA LEU A 13 -62.39 -12.61 49.49
C LEU A 13 -61.18 -11.67 49.50
N LEU A 14 -60.71 -11.27 50.69
CA LEU A 14 -59.50 -10.45 50.83
C LEU A 14 -58.26 -11.18 50.33
N ALA A 15 -58.12 -12.47 50.65
CA ALA A 15 -57.03 -13.30 50.16
C ALA A 15 -57.06 -13.43 48.63
N LEU A 16 -58.22 -13.65 48.02
CA LEU A 16 -58.40 -13.70 46.56
C LEU A 16 -58.08 -12.36 45.88
N ALA A 17 -58.50 -11.25 46.49
CA ALA A 17 -58.17 -9.92 45.97
C ALA A 17 -56.65 -9.68 46.01
N LEU A 18 -55.97 -10.07 47.09
CA LEU A 18 -54.52 -9.93 47.24
C LEU A 18 -53.74 -10.80 46.24
N THR A 19 -54.16 -12.05 46.02
CA THR A 19 -53.51 -12.94 45.05
C THR A 19 -53.72 -12.46 43.63
N GLY A 20 -54.93 -11.97 43.30
CA GLY A 20 -55.24 -11.35 42.01
C GLY A 20 -54.39 -10.10 41.74
N TRP A 21 -54.27 -9.21 42.74
CA TRP A 21 -53.45 -8.00 42.64
C TRP A 21 -51.95 -8.32 42.48
N ARG A 22 -51.42 -9.25 43.27
CA ARG A 22 -50.03 -9.72 43.11
C ARG A 22 -49.77 -10.34 41.74
N GLY A 23 -50.71 -11.14 41.23
CA GLY A 23 -50.61 -11.71 39.89
C GLY A 23 -50.67 -10.67 38.78
N ALA A 24 -51.47 -9.61 38.94
CA ALA A 24 -51.47 -8.47 38.02
C ALA A 24 -50.12 -7.73 38.03
N GLN A 25 -49.56 -7.47 39.21
CA GLN A 25 -48.28 -6.79 39.36
C GLN A 25 -47.10 -7.60 38.79
N LEU A 26 -47.10 -8.92 39.00
CA LEU A 26 -46.05 -9.79 38.45
C LEU A 26 -46.09 -9.84 36.92
N ARG A 27 -47.29 -9.86 36.32
CA ARG A 27 -47.47 -9.82 34.88
C ARG A 27 -46.96 -8.52 34.27
N GLU A 28 -47.12 -7.40 34.96
CA GLU A 28 -46.60 -6.11 34.48
C GLU A 28 -45.07 -6.08 34.45
N VAL A 29 -44.43 -6.57 35.51
CA VAL A 29 -42.97 -6.73 35.55
C VAL A 29 -42.48 -7.69 34.47
N GLN A 30 -43.18 -8.80 34.24
CA GLN A 30 -42.85 -9.75 33.18
C GLN A 30 -42.96 -9.12 31.78
N ARG A 31 -43.98 -8.32 31.52
CA ARG A 31 -44.13 -7.59 30.25
C ARG A 31 -43.02 -6.58 30.04
N ALA A 32 -42.69 -5.80 31.06
CA ALA A 32 -41.59 -4.85 31.00
C ALA A 32 -40.26 -5.56 30.72
N ASN A 33 -39.99 -6.67 31.40
CA ASN A 33 -38.77 -7.45 31.17
C ASN A 33 -38.74 -8.09 29.77
N ALA A 34 -39.86 -8.61 29.29
CA ALA A 34 -39.96 -9.16 27.93
C ALA A 34 -39.74 -8.08 26.86
N ALA A 35 -40.27 -6.87 27.06
CA ALA A 35 -40.06 -5.74 26.17
C ALA A 35 -38.58 -5.31 26.13
N LEU A 36 -37.94 -5.22 27.30
CA LEU A 36 -36.51 -4.92 27.40
C LEU A 36 -35.66 -6.01 26.73
N ALA A 37 -35.97 -7.29 26.96
CA ALA A 37 -35.25 -8.39 26.32
C ALA A 37 -35.38 -8.35 24.80
N ALA A 38 -36.55 -7.99 24.27
CA ALA A 38 -36.77 -7.83 22.83
C ALA A 38 -35.99 -6.62 22.26
N ASP A 39 -35.94 -5.49 22.98
CA ASP A 39 -35.14 -4.32 22.59
C ASP A 39 -33.64 -4.65 22.59
N LEU A 40 -33.14 -5.33 23.63
CA LEU A 40 -31.75 -5.79 23.68
C LEU A 40 -31.43 -6.73 22.51
N ALA A 41 -32.28 -7.73 22.24
CA ALA A 41 -32.07 -8.64 21.11
C ALA A 41 -32.04 -7.90 19.77
N SER A 42 -32.90 -6.90 19.58
CA SER A 42 -32.90 -6.07 18.37
C SER A 42 -31.59 -5.26 18.24
N ARG A 43 -31.14 -4.65 19.34
CA ARG A 43 -29.87 -3.90 19.36
C ARG A 43 -28.67 -4.80 19.12
N ASP A 44 -28.65 -5.99 19.69
CA ASP A 44 -27.58 -6.96 19.46
C ASP A 44 -27.51 -7.37 17.99
N GLN A 45 -28.64 -7.57 17.32
CA GLN A 45 -28.68 -7.82 15.89
C GLN A 45 -28.10 -6.65 15.08
N ILE A 46 -28.42 -5.41 15.46
CA ILE A 46 -27.85 -4.21 14.81
C ILE A 46 -26.33 -4.16 15.03
N ILE A 47 -25.85 -4.42 16.25
CA ILE A 47 -24.43 -4.44 16.59
C ILE A 47 -23.69 -5.50 15.76
N VAL A 48 -24.26 -6.71 15.62
CA VAL A 48 -23.67 -7.77 14.79
C VAL A 48 -23.55 -7.31 13.33
N ARG A 49 -24.62 -6.75 12.75
CA ARG A 49 -24.58 -6.23 11.37
C ARG A 49 -23.57 -5.10 11.21
N LEU A 50 -23.49 -4.18 12.16
CA LEU A 50 -22.51 -3.09 12.15
C LEU A 50 -21.08 -3.63 12.22
N ARG A 51 -20.82 -4.65 13.03
CA ARG A 51 -19.51 -5.31 13.11
C ARG A 51 -19.14 -5.98 11.80
N GLU A 52 -20.06 -6.73 11.19
CA GLU A 52 -19.85 -7.35 9.88
C GLU A 52 -19.54 -6.30 8.81
N GLN A 53 -20.32 -5.22 8.76
CA GLN A 53 -20.08 -4.11 7.84
C GLN A 53 -18.72 -3.43 8.08
N ALA A 54 -18.35 -3.19 9.34
CA ALA A 54 -17.06 -2.61 9.68
C ALA A 54 -15.89 -3.51 9.27
N GLN A 55 -16.00 -4.83 9.46
CA GLN A 55 -14.99 -5.79 9.01
C GLN A 55 -14.86 -5.77 7.48
N MET A 56 -15.98 -5.80 6.76
CA MET A 56 -15.99 -5.72 5.30
C MET A 56 -15.39 -4.41 4.78
N ASN A 57 -15.68 -3.28 5.42
CA ASN A 57 -15.11 -2.00 5.07
C ASN A 57 -13.60 -1.96 5.35
N ALA A 58 -13.14 -2.48 6.49
CA ALA A 58 -11.72 -2.56 6.81
C ALA A 58 -10.95 -3.40 5.77
N MET A 59 -11.51 -4.52 5.31
CA MET A 59 -10.93 -5.32 4.24
C MET A 59 -10.85 -4.55 2.92
N ARG A 60 -11.91 -3.82 2.55
CA ARG A 60 -11.94 -2.98 1.34
C ARG A 60 -10.93 -1.84 1.41
N GLU A 61 -10.81 -1.17 2.54
CA GLU A 61 -9.82 -0.12 2.77
C GLU A 61 -8.40 -0.67 2.69
N ALA A 62 -8.14 -1.85 3.27
CA ALA A 62 -6.83 -2.49 3.18
C ALA A 62 -6.47 -2.83 1.71
N ALA A 63 -7.42 -3.41 0.96
CA ALA A 63 -7.22 -3.70 -0.46
C ALA A 63 -6.97 -2.42 -1.28
N LEU A 64 -7.70 -1.33 -0.99
CA LEU A 64 -7.49 -0.05 -1.66
C LEU A 64 -6.10 0.53 -1.37
N ARG A 65 -5.65 0.50 -0.10
CA ARG A 65 -4.30 0.95 0.28
C ARG A 65 -3.22 0.12 -0.39
N GLU A 66 -3.45 -1.18 -0.53
CA GLU A 66 -2.52 -2.05 -1.25
C GLU A 66 -2.43 -1.68 -2.73
N GLN A 67 -3.57 -1.46 -3.40
CA GLN A 67 -3.61 -1.02 -4.79
C GLN A 67 -2.91 0.33 -4.98
N GLN A 68 -3.16 1.29 -4.10
CA GLN A 68 -2.48 2.58 -4.11
C GLN A 68 -0.96 2.42 -3.96
N SER A 69 -0.51 1.62 -2.98
CA SER A 69 0.91 1.32 -2.78
C SER A 69 1.55 0.69 -4.02
N ARG A 70 0.87 -0.29 -4.64
CA ARG A 70 1.34 -0.92 -5.89
C ARG A 70 1.43 0.10 -7.03
N ALA A 71 0.41 0.95 -7.20
CA ALA A 71 0.40 2.01 -8.21
C ALA A 71 1.52 3.03 -7.99
N SER A 72 1.73 3.48 -6.74
CA SER A 72 2.83 4.40 -6.39
C SER A 72 4.19 3.79 -6.69
N ARG A 73 4.41 2.51 -6.35
CA ARG A 73 5.67 1.80 -6.68
C ARG A 73 5.88 1.71 -8.18
N LEU A 74 4.83 1.42 -8.95
CA LEU A 74 4.90 1.37 -10.39
C LEU A 74 5.22 2.74 -10.99
N ALA A 75 4.57 3.80 -10.52
CA ALA A 75 4.84 5.17 -10.95
C ALA A 75 6.29 5.57 -10.68
N LEU A 76 6.80 5.33 -9.47
CA LEU A 76 8.20 5.59 -9.12
C LEU A 76 9.18 4.79 -9.99
N ASN A 77 8.86 3.54 -10.32
CA ASN A 77 9.70 2.74 -11.22
C ASN A 77 9.71 3.32 -12.64
N ARG A 78 8.54 3.74 -13.14
CA ARG A 78 8.41 4.39 -14.45
C ARG A 78 9.20 5.70 -14.51
N GLU A 79 9.08 6.54 -13.50
CA GLU A 79 9.86 7.79 -13.41
C GLU A 79 11.37 7.51 -13.44
N ARG A 80 11.85 6.54 -12.64
CA ARG A 80 13.27 6.15 -12.65
C ARG A 80 13.72 5.61 -14.00
N GLN A 81 12.87 4.86 -14.69
CA GLN A 81 13.19 4.35 -16.01
C GLN A 81 13.31 5.49 -17.03
N ILE A 82 12.36 6.42 -17.03
CA ILE A 82 12.37 7.60 -17.91
C ILE A 82 13.62 8.44 -17.63
N ALA A 83 13.97 8.65 -16.36
CA ALA A 83 15.18 9.38 -15.97
C ALA A 83 16.43 8.70 -16.53
N ARG A 84 16.59 7.39 -16.32
CA ARG A 84 17.72 6.61 -16.85
C ARG A 84 17.84 6.70 -18.37
N GLU A 85 16.73 6.54 -19.08
CA GLU A 85 16.70 6.64 -20.54
C GLU A 85 17.05 8.06 -21.02
N THR A 86 16.58 9.08 -20.31
CA THR A 86 16.87 10.50 -20.61
C THR A 86 18.34 10.82 -20.39
N ASP A 87 18.89 10.41 -19.24
CA ASP A 87 20.30 10.60 -18.88
C ASP A 87 21.22 9.88 -19.86
N ALA A 88 20.91 8.63 -20.21
CA ALA A 88 21.68 7.87 -21.20
C ALA A 88 21.71 8.57 -22.56
N ARG A 89 20.56 9.12 -23.00
CA ARG A 89 20.49 9.89 -24.24
C ARG A 89 21.29 11.19 -24.15
N GLN A 90 21.31 11.86 -22.99
CA GLN A 90 22.13 13.05 -22.80
C GLN A 90 23.63 12.72 -22.83
N ALA A 91 24.05 11.67 -22.13
CA ALA A 91 25.44 11.22 -22.13
C ALA A 91 25.91 10.87 -23.56
N LEU A 92 25.08 10.17 -24.35
CA LEU A 92 25.40 9.86 -25.74
C LEU A 92 25.57 11.13 -26.60
N ARG A 93 24.68 12.12 -26.45
CA ARG A 93 24.81 13.40 -27.15
C ARG A 93 26.10 14.12 -26.77
N GLN A 94 26.42 14.18 -25.48
CA GLN A 94 27.66 14.80 -24.99
C GLN A 94 28.90 14.10 -25.53
N TRP A 95 28.92 12.75 -25.51
CA TRP A 95 30.01 11.97 -26.08
C TRP A 95 30.17 12.22 -27.59
N SER A 96 29.07 12.26 -28.35
CA SER A 96 29.13 12.53 -29.80
C SER A 96 29.55 13.96 -30.15
N ALA A 97 29.29 14.92 -29.26
CA ALA A 97 29.66 16.33 -29.45
C ALA A 97 31.08 16.63 -28.94
N ALA A 98 31.67 15.75 -28.13
CA ALA A 98 33.04 15.88 -27.69
C ALA A 98 34.00 15.78 -28.88
N ALA A 99 35.05 16.61 -28.87
CA ALA A 99 36.08 16.55 -29.91
C ALA A 99 36.71 15.15 -29.96
N LEU A 100 36.97 14.65 -31.16
CA LEU A 100 37.61 13.36 -31.33
C LEU A 100 39.02 13.40 -30.71
N PRO A 101 39.45 12.34 -30.01
CA PRO A 101 40.81 12.26 -29.51
C PRO A 101 41.83 12.37 -30.66
N ASP A 102 42.94 13.06 -30.40
CA ASP A 102 43.99 13.29 -31.39
C ASP A 102 44.50 11.99 -32.01
N ASP A 103 44.53 10.88 -31.26
CA ASP A 103 44.93 9.57 -31.78
C ASP A 103 44.00 9.05 -32.88
N VAL A 104 42.69 9.29 -32.76
CA VAL A 104 41.68 8.89 -33.75
C VAL A 104 41.77 9.79 -34.98
N ILE A 105 41.96 11.10 -34.77
CA ILE A 105 42.19 12.07 -35.85
C ILE A 105 43.46 11.70 -36.61
N ARG A 106 44.54 11.39 -35.88
CA ARG A 106 45.82 10.96 -36.42
C ARG A 106 45.73 9.65 -37.17
N LEU A 107 44.80 8.75 -36.83
CA LEU A 107 44.55 7.50 -37.55
C LEU A 107 43.80 7.74 -38.86
N HIS A 108 42.81 8.62 -38.85
CA HIS A 108 42.01 8.96 -40.03
C HIS A 108 42.72 9.88 -41.02
N SER A 109 43.70 10.68 -40.56
CA SER A 109 44.51 11.52 -41.44
C SER A 109 45.44 10.64 -42.28
N ARG A 110 45.01 10.35 -43.51
CA ARG A 110 45.79 9.57 -44.48
C ARG A 110 46.65 10.50 -45.34
N PRO A 111 47.98 10.34 -45.34
CA PRO A 111 48.83 10.97 -46.35
C PRO A 111 48.51 10.44 -47.76
N ALA A 112 48.71 11.25 -48.79
CA ALA A 112 48.76 10.75 -50.15
C ALA A 112 50.03 9.90 -50.32
N PHE A 113 49.92 8.73 -50.95
CA PHE A 113 51.05 7.84 -51.24
C PHE A 113 51.16 7.61 -52.74
N ASP A 114 52.37 7.80 -53.28
CA ASP A 114 52.64 7.62 -54.71
C ASP A 114 52.93 6.17 -55.09
N ASN A 115 53.26 5.30 -54.12
CA ASN A 115 53.49 3.88 -54.35
C ASN A 115 53.01 2.97 -53.18
N PRO A 116 52.78 1.67 -53.43
CA PRO A 116 52.30 0.73 -52.41
C PRO A 116 53.31 0.41 -51.30
N ARG A 117 54.62 0.60 -51.53
CA ARG A 117 55.68 0.29 -50.56
C ARG A 117 55.73 1.34 -49.46
N ASP A 118 55.55 2.61 -49.81
CA ASP A 118 55.47 3.74 -48.88
C ASP A 118 54.21 3.64 -48.01
N TYR A 119 53.11 3.14 -48.59
CA TYR A 119 51.91 2.82 -47.82
C TYR A 119 52.17 1.76 -46.74
N LEU A 120 52.83 0.65 -47.10
CA LEU A 120 53.17 -0.41 -46.14
C LEU A 120 54.14 0.08 -45.06
N GLY A 121 55.15 0.88 -45.42
CA GLY A 121 56.10 1.44 -44.46
C GLY A 121 55.44 2.37 -43.44
N TRP A 122 54.53 3.23 -43.89
CA TRP A 122 53.74 4.09 -43.01
C TRP A 122 52.79 3.31 -42.10
N LEU A 123 52.17 2.25 -42.60
CA LEU A 123 51.28 1.40 -41.81
C LEU A 123 52.06 0.69 -40.69
N SER A 124 53.24 0.15 -41.00
CA SER A 124 54.12 -0.52 -40.02
C SER A 124 54.70 0.43 -38.97
N ALA A 125 54.96 1.69 -39.32
CA ALA A 125 55.39 2.70 -38.36
C ALA A 125 54.26 3.15 -37.41
N ARG A 126 52.99 2.98 -37.82
CA ARG A 126 51.81 3.38 -37.06
C ARG A 126 51.39 2.41 -35.94
N ASP A 127 51.88 1.18 -35.91
CA ASP A 127 51.53 0.17 -34.88
C ASP A 127 51.99 0.56 -33.46
N GLN A 128 52.81 1.62 -33.32
CA GLN A 128 53.22 2.20 -32.04
C GLN A 128 52.20 3.20 -31.46
N LEU A 129 50.90 2.89 -31.54
CA LEU A 129 49.87 3.70 -30.89
C LEU A 129 49.91 3.45 -29.37
N SER A 130 49.94 4.53 -28.58
CA SER A 130 49.84 4.45 -27.12
C SER A 130 48.51 3.82 -26.73
N SER A 131 48.54 2.90 -25.74
CA SER A 131 47.36 2.14 -25.31
C SER A 131 46.21 3.08 -24.93
N ALA A 132 45.06 2.91 -25.55
CA ALA A 132 43.87 3.68 -25.25
C ALA A 132 43.31 3.27 -23.88
N GLY A 133 43.30 4.20 -22.93
CA GLY A 133 42.41 4.13 -21.76
C GLY A 133 43.10 4.23 -20.41
N GLN A 134 43.30 5.45 -19.93
CA GLN A 134 43.25 5.70 -18.49
C GLN A 134 41.80 6.14 -18.18
N PRO A 135 40.99 5.35 -17.44
CA PRO A 135 39.70 5.81 -16.97
C PRO A 135 39.91 7.01 -16.02
N PRO A 136 38.97 7.96 -15.95
CA PRO A 136 39.02 9.00 -14.92
C PRO A 136 39.03 8.32 -13.55
N ALA A 137 40.03 8.66 -12.73
CA ALA A 137 40.12 8.21 -11.36
C ALA A 137 38.85 8.62 -10.62
N ASP A 138 38.15 7.64 -10.06
CA ASP A 138 37.04 7.80 -9.13
C ASP A 138 37.46 8.76 -8.01
N ALA A 139 37.07 10.03 -8.14
CA ALA A 139 37.19 11.00 -7.08
C ALA A 139 36.00 10.83 -6.13
N GLY A 140 36.21 10.05 -5.07
CA GLY A 140 35.54 10.27 -3.80
C GLY A 140 34.31 9.42 -3.49
N ARG A 141 34.55 8.18 -3.05
CA ARG A 141 33.66 7.50 -2.11
C ARG A 141 34.42 7.14 -0.83
N SER A 142 34.78 8.15 -0.04
CA SER A 142 34.91 7.98 1.42
C SER A 142 33.47 7.93 1.97
N GLY A 143 33.01 6.84 2.58
CA GLY A 143 33.46 6.40 3.89
C GLY A 143 32.43 6.86 4.91
N GLY A 144 31.45 6.00 5.22
CA GLY A 144 30.45 6.22 6.26
C GLY A 144 29.93 4.87 6.72
N ARG A 145 30.51 4.39 7.81
CA ARG A 145 30.04 3.25 8.61
C ARG A 145 28.68 3.54 9.24
#